data_AF-G8PK99-F1
#
_entry.id   AF-G8PK99-F1
#
_cell.length_a   1.000
_cell.length_b   1.000
_cell.length_c   1.000
_cell.angle_alpha   90.00
_cell.angle_beta   90.00
_cell.angle_gamma   90.00
#
_symmetry.space_group_name_H-M   'P 1'
#
loop_
_entity.id
_entity.type
_entity.pdbx_description
1 polymer ?
#
loop_
_entity_poly.entity_id
_entity_poly.type
_entity_poly.pdbx_seq_one_letter_code
_entity_poly.pdbx_strand_id
1 'polypeptide(L)' 'MEEAIVAGDQTAANEAFKVAQPEIMRASTKGVIHANTASRKVSRLNARIKALGA' A
#
# COMPACT_ATOMS: atom_id res chain seq x y z
N MET A 1 4.02 -8.63 1.54
CA MET A 1 3.20 -7.50 1.05
C MET A 1 2.97 -7.57 -0.45
N GLU A 2 3.95 -7.96 -1.28
CA GLU A 2 3.77 -8.15 -2.72
C GLU A 2 2.99 -9.45 -3.08
N GLU A 3 2.94 -10.45 -2.20
CA GLU A 3 2.31 -11.76 -2.49
C GLU A 3 0.78 -11.74 -2.61
N ALA A 4 0.06 -10.90 -1.84
CA ALA A 4 -1.40 -10.83 -1.92
C ALA A 4 -1.91 -10.23 -3.24
N ILE A 5 -1.09 -9.40 -3.89
CA ILE A 5 -1.40 -8.80 -5.19
C ILE A 5 -1.22 -9.84 -6.32
N VAL A 6 -0.33 -10.82 -6.14
CA VAL A 6 -0.11 -11.91 -7.11
C VAL A 6 -1.23 -12.95 -7.06
N ALA A 7 -1.84 -13.16 -5.90
CA ALA A 7 -2.88 -14.18 -5.69
C ALA A 7 -4.26 -13.80 -6.25
N GLY A 8 -4.47 -12.57 -6.74
CA GLY A 8 -5.78 -12.15 -7.27
C GLY A 8 -6.82 -11.77 -6.20
N ASP A 9 -6.49 -11.86 -4.90
CA ASP A 9 -7.43 -11.64 -3.81
C ASP A 9 -7.50 -10.17 -3.40
N GLN A 10 -8.45 -9.45 -4.01
CA GLN A 10 -8.68 -8.02 -3.75
C GLN A 10 -9.08 -7.74 -2.29
N THR A 11 -9.79 -8.66 -1.65
CA THR A 11 -10.22 -8.54 -0.25
C THR A 11 -9.03 -8.63 0.71
N ALA A 12 -8.19 -9.65 0.56
CA ALA A 12 -6.97 -9.80 1.35
C ALA A 12 -5.98 -8.65 1.10
N ALA A 13 -5.86 -8.18 -0.15
CA ALA A 13 -5.00 -7.06 -0.48
C ALA A 13 -5.47 -5.73 0.14
N ASN A 14 -6.78 -5.50 0.22
CA ASN A 14 -7.35 -4.33 0.91
C ASN A 14 -7.12 -4.37 2.42
N GLU A 15 -7.27 -5.53 3.06
CA GLU A 15 -6.99 -5.68 4.50
C GLU A 15 -5.51 -5.45 4.82
N ALA A 16 -4.62 -6.07 4.03
CA ALA A 16 -3.18 -5.84 4.17
C ALA A 16 -2.79 -4.37 3.93
N PHE A 17 -3.44 -3.71 2.97
CA PHE A 17 -3.21 -2.29 2.69
C PHE A 17 -3.63 -1.38 3.84
N LYS A 18 -4.78 -1.64 4.47
CA LYS A 18 -5.24 -0.87 5.64
C LYS A 18 -4.25 -0.93 6.80
N VAL A 19 -3.61 -2.08 7.01
CA VAL A 19 -2.59 -2.26 8.06
C VAL A 19 -1.26 -1.59 7.67
N ALA A 20 -0.87 -1.69 6.40
CA ALA A 20 0.43 -1.17 5.96
C ALA A 20 0.46 0.36 5.74
N GLN A 21 -0.67 0.97 5.39
CA GLN A 21 -0.78 2.41 5.17
C GLN A 21 -0.31 3.27 6.37
N PRO A 22 -0.75 3.04 7.63
CA PRO A 22 -0.29 3.82 8.77
C PRO A 22 1.20 3.61 9.07
N GLU A 23 1.75 2.41 8.84
CA GLU A 23 3.18 2.14 9.04
C GLU A 23 4.07 2.88 8.03
N ILE A 24 3.67 2.92 6.76
CA ILE A 24 4.38 3.68 5.72
C ILE A 24 4.35 5.18 6.04
N MET A 25 3.20 5.69 6.49
CA MET A 25 3.08 7.11 6.87
C MET A 25 3.88 7.43 8.14
N ARG A 26 3.94 6.50 9.11
CA ARG A 26 4.76 6.65 10.31
C ARG A 26 6.26 6.66 9.98
N ALA A 27 6.70 5.86 9.00
CA ALA A 27 8.06 5.91 8.49
C ALA A 27 8.40 7.28 7.85
N SER A 28 7.41 7.94 7.23
CA SER A 28 7.56 9.32 6.74
C SER A 28 7.74 10.32 7.88
N THR A 29 6.91 10.24 8.93
CA THR A 29 7.01 11.16 10.07
C THR A 29 8.33 11.02 10.81
N LYS A 30 8.92 9.81 10.83
CA LYS A 30 10.23 9.54 11.41
C LYS A 30 11.40 9.95 10.50
N GLY A 31 11.15 10.51 9.31
CA GLY A 31 12.18 10.93 8.37
C GLY A 31 12.92 9.79 7.66
N VAL A 32 12.47 8.54 7.83
CA VAL A 32 13.08 7.36 7.17
C VAL A 32 12.81 7.38 5.66
N ILE A 33 11.66 7.91 5.26
CA ILE A 33 11.31 8.16 3.86
C ILE A 33 10.72 9.56 3.73
N HIS A 34 10.93 10.22 2.59
CA HIS A 34 10.32 11.51 2.31
C HIS A 34 8.78 11.38 2.17
N ALA A 35 8.02 12.37 2.64
CA ALA A 35 6.55 12.39 2.58
C ALA A 35 5.99 12.10 1.18
N ASN A 36 6.55 12.75 0.16
CA ASN A 36 6.20 12.47 -1.23
C ASN A 36 6.50 11.03 -1.67
N THR A 37 7.55 10.40 -1.16
CA THR A 37 7.86 8.99 -1.45
C THR A 37 6.88 8.05 -0.77
N ALA A 38 6.49 8.33 0.48
CA ALA A 38 5.43 7.60 1.18
C ALA A 38 4.10 7.71 0.44
N SER A 39 3.68 8.93 0.08
CA SER A 39 2.45 9.21 -0.67
C SER A 39 2.43 8.48 -2.02
N ARG A 40 3.53 8.52 -2.78
CA ARG A 40 3.65 7.77 -4.04
C ARG A 40 3.52 6.27 -3.85
N LYS A 41 4.11 5.68 -2.80
CA LYS A 41 3.99 4.23 -2.52
C LYS A 41 2.55 3.85 -2.19
N VAL A 42 1.88 4.62 -1.34
CA VAL A 42 0.47 4.39 -0.98
C VAL A 42 -0.44 4.48 -2.22
N SER A 43 -0.26 5.51 -3.04
CA SER A 43 -1.03 5.71 -4.27
C SER A 43 -0.84 4.56 -5.27
N ARG A 44 0.41 4.14 -5.50
CA ARG A 44 0.74 3.02 -6.39
C ARG A 44 0.13 1.70 -5.92
N LEU A 45 0.17 1.42 -4.62
CA LEU A 45 -0.42 0.20 -4.07
C LEU A 45 -1.94 0.19 -4.23
N ASN A 46 -2.60 1.31 -3.93
CA ASN A 46 -4.05 1.42 -4.09
C ASN A 46 -4.47 1.25 -5.56
N ALA A 47 -3.71 1.84 -6.50
CA ALA A 47 -3.96 1.66 -7.93
C ALA A 47 -3.86 0.19 -8.37
N ARG A 48 -2.87 -0.55 -7.86
CA ARG A 48 -2.73 -2.00 -8.13
C ARG A 48 -3.89 -2.82 -7.56
N ILE A 49 -4.35 -2.51 -6.34
CA ILE A 49 -5.49 -3.19 -5.70
C ILE A 49 -6.80 -2.89 -6.44
N LYS A 50 -6.97 -1.66 -6.92
CA LYS A 50 -8.14 -1.30 -7.74
C LYS A 50 -8.14 -2.04 -9.07
N ALA A 51 -6.97 -2.18 -9.72
CA ALA A 51 -6.82 -2.89 -10.98
C ALA A 51 -7.10 -4.41 -10.87
N LEU A 52 -7.01 -5.00 -9.68
CA LEU A 52 -7.34 -6.41 -9.42
C LEU A 52 -8.84 -6.73 -9.47
N GLY A 53 -9.71 -5.74 -9.26
CA GLY A 53 -11.17 -5.92 -9.33
C GLY A 53 -11.82 -5.18 -10.50
N ALA A 54 -11.05 -4.86 -11.54
CA ALA A 54 -11.52 -4.23 -12.77
C ALA A 54 -11.71 -5.26 -13.88
#